data_AF-A0A3D2N5T9-F1
#
_entry.id   AF-A0A3D2N5T9-F1
#
_cell.length_a   1.000
_cell.length_b   1.000
_cell.length_c   1.000
_cell.angle_alpha   90.00
_cell.angle_beta   90.00
_cell.angle_gamma   90.00
#
_symmetry.space_group_name_H-M   'P 1'
#
loop_
_entity.id
_entity.type
_entity.pdbx_description
1 polymer ?
#
loop_
_entity_poly.entity_id
_entity_poly.type
_entity_poly.pdbx_seq_one_letter_code
_entity_poly.pdbx_strand_id
1 'polypeptide(L)'
;MLKFIGAVFIVAAGSFMGELETAKLRKREKQLTELLELVGCIELYLSAYSLSTEELFSFLASKHGDYYSCFETSGADLTSEVSQKIRASSLEMKDELADHIAEFGRTTLDGQLKKTSMLRCIVSDALHSAGDIREKNTRLYRAAGFSFGLLTAMLLI
;
A
#
# COMPACT_ATOMS: atom_id res chain seq x y z
N MET A 1 43.95 -6.47 11.19
CA MET A 1 43.34 -6.96 9.94
C MET A 1 42.01 -7.66 10.17
N LEU A 2 41.93 -8.80 10.87
CA LEU A 2 40.68 -9.56 11.04
C LEU A 2 39.52 -8.75 11.70
N LYS A 3 39.85 -7.94 12.72
CA LYS A 3 38.87 -7.05 13.40
C LYS A 3 38.29 -5.96 12.48
N PHE A 4 39.10 -5.44 11.56
CA PHE A 4 38.70 -4.46 10.56
C PHE A 4 37.73 -5.08 9.55
N ILE A 5 38.05 -6.27 9.06
CA ILE A 5 37.20 -7.01 8.12
C ILE A 5 35.85 -7.33 8.78
N GLY A 6 35.85 -7.79 10.03
CA GLY A 6 34.62 -8.04 10.80
C GLY A 6 33.75 -6.79 10.97
N ALA A 7 34.35 -5.63 11.24
CA ALA A 7 33.62 -4.36 11.35
C ALA A 7 32.95 -3.96 10.02
N VAL A 8 33.66 -4.11 8.89
CA VAL A 8 33.11 -3.82 7.55
C VAL A 8 31.91 -4.72 7.23
N PHE A 9 31.96 -6.01 7.56
CA PHE A 9 30.84 -6.92 7.34
C PHE A 9 29.62 -6.58 8.19
N ILE A 10 29.80 -6.17 9.44
CA ILE A 10 28.68 -5.75 10.32
C ILE A 10 28.02 -4.48 9.79
N VAL A 11 28.81 -3.50 9.33
CA VAL A 11 28.29 -2.27 8.72
C VAL A 11 27.52 -2.57 7.44
N ALA A 12 28.04 -3.45 6.58
CA ALA A 12 27.39 -3.84 5.34
C ALA A 12 26.05 -4.57 5.60
N ALA A 13 26.03 -5.51 6.55
CA ALA A 13 24.81 -6.23 6.93
C ALA A 13 23.75 -5.29 7.52
N GLY A 14 24.15 -4.36 8.39
CA GLY A 14 23.24 -3.36 8.97
C GLY A 14 22.66 -2.41 7.92
N SER A 15 23.50 -1.97 6.97
CA SER A 15 23.07 -1.11 5.85
C SER A 15 22.06 -1.82 4.95
N PHE A 16 22.33 -3.09 4.61
CA PHE A 16 21.44 -3.91 3.78
C PHE A 16 20.08 -4.15 4.47
N MET A 17 20.08 -4.44 5.77
CA MET A 17 18.86 -4.61 6.56
C MET A 17 18.03 -3.31 6.60
N GLY A 18 18.68 -2.15 6.77
CA GLY A 18 18.03 -0.84 6.76
C GLY A 18 17.43 -0.47 5.40
N GLU A 19 18.09 -0.83 4.31
CA GLU A 19 17.59 -0.61 2.94
C GLU A 19 16.35 -1.47 2.66
N LEU A 20 16.37 -2.75 3.05
CA LEU A 20 15.20 -3.64 2.94
C LEU A 20 13.99 -3.09 3.70
N GLU A 21 14.19 -2.61 4.92
CA GLU A 21 13.08 -2.10 5.73
C GLU A 21 12.53 -0.78 5.16
N THR A 22 13.41 0.07 4.62
CA THR A 22 13.00 1.29 3.92
C THR A 22 12.24 0.96 2.63
N ALA A 23 12.65 -0.07 1.89
CA ALA A 23 11.97 -0.53 0.69
C ALA A 23 10.55 -1.05 0.99
N LYS A 24 10.36 -1.78 2.10
CA LYS A 24 9.01 -2.21 2.54
C LYS A 24 8.11 -1.02 2.84
N LEU A 25 8.62 -0.02 3.57
CA LEU A 25 7.85 1.19 3.90
C LEU A 25 7.43 1.97 2.64
N ARG A 26 8.35 2.12 1.67
CA ARG A 26 8.03 2.74 0.37
C ARG A 26 7.02 1.93 -0.43
N LYS A 27 7.14 0.59 -0.45
CA LYS A 27 6.18 -0.28 -1.13
C LYS A 27 4.78 -0.13 -0.52
N ARG A 28 4.68 -0.14 0.80
CA ARG A 28 3.42 0.03 1.53
C ARG A 28 2.76 1.38 1.22
N GLU A 29 3.52 2.47 1.27
CA GLU A 29 3.04 3.81 0.91
C GLU A 29 2.55 3.86 -0.55
N LYS A 30 3.32 3.28 -1.49
CA LYS A 30 2.90 3.20 -2.89
C LYS A 30 1.56 2.45 -3.03
N GLN A 31 1.41 1.31 -2.35
CA GLN A 31 0.18 0.54 -2.37
C GLN A 31 -1.01 1.30 -1.75
N LEU A 32 -0.79 2.01 -0.65
CA LEU A 32 -1.85 2.83 -0.01
C LEU A 32 -2.26 4.03 -0.87
N THR A 33 -1.31 4.67 -1.56
CA THR A 33 -1.61 5.74 -2.53
C THR A 33 -2.45 5.21 -3.68
N GLU A 34 -2.07 4.07 -4.26
CA GLU A 34 -2.82 3.46 -5.36
C GLU A 34 -4.24 3.07 -4.92
N LEU A 35 -4.38 2.52 -3.71
CA LEU A 35 -5.67 2.19 -3.13
C LEU A 35 -6.54 3.45 -2.92
N LEU A 36 -5.94 4.54 -2.45
CA LEU A 36 -6.66 5.80 -2.25
C LEU A 36 -7.17 6.37 -3.58
N GLU A 37 -6.36 6.30 -4.63
CA GLU A 37 -6.75 6.68 -5.99
C GLU A 37 -7.88 5.80 -6.52
N LEU A 38 -7.80 4.49 -6.29
CA LEU A 38 -8.83 3.54 -6.71
C LEU A 38 -10.18 3.82 -6.04
N VAL A 39 -10.19 3.99 -4.70
CA VAL A 39 -11.41 4.28 -3.96
C VAL A 39 -11.97 5.64 -4.36
N GLY A 40 -11.11 6.62 -4.61
CA GLY A 40 -11.50 7.92 -5.17
C GLY A 40 -12.12 7.82 -6.56
N CYS A 41 -11.61 6.94 -7.42
CA CYS A 41 -12.24 6.65 -8.71
C CYS A 41 -13.63 6.04 -8.52
N ILE A 42 -13.76 5.01 -7.67
CA ILE A 42 -15.06 4.38 -7.38
C ILE A 42 -16.08 5.43 -6.92
N GLU A 43 -15.70 6.31 -5.98
CA GLU A 43 -16.55 7.37 -5.47
C GLU A 43 -16.98 8.36 -6.59
N LEU A 44 -16.03 8.78 -7.44
CA LEU A 44 -16.30 9.67 -8.58
C LEU A 44 -17.31 9.04 -9.55
N TYR A 45 -17.12 7.76 -9.89
CA TYR A 45 -17.97 7.08 -10.87
C TYR A 45 -19.37 6.76 -10.33
N LEU A 46 -19.46 6.39 -9.05
CA LEU A 46 -20.75 6.22 -8.37
C LEU A 46 -21.53 7.53 -8.28
N SER A 47 -20.85 8.65 -7.97
CA SER A 47 -21.51 9.95 -7.75
C SER A 47 -21.84 10.71 -9.04
N ALA A 48 -20.95 10.71 -10.03
CA ALA A 48 -21.07 11.58 -11.20
C ALA A 48 -21.57 10.88 -12.47
N TYR A 49 -21.29 9.58 -12.63
CA TYR A 49 -21.46 8.91 -13.93
C TYR A 49 -22.55 7.83 -13.96
N SER A 50 -23.13 7.46 -12.81
CA SER A 50 -24.20 6.44 -12.72
C SER A 50 -23.89 5.16 -13.52
N LEU A 51 -22.61 4.77 -13.58
CA LEU A 51 -22.18 3.59 -14.33
C LEU A 51 -22.75 2.33 -13.69
N SER A 52 -23.05 1.34 -14.53
CA SER A 52 -23.29 -0.02 -14.05
C SER A 52 -22.02 -0.59 -13.40
N THR A 53 -22.18 -1.59 -12.54
CA THR A 53 -21.04 -2.27 -11.89
C THR A 53 -20.09 -2.88 -12.91
N GLU A 54 -20.62 -3.40 -14.02
CA GLU A 54 -19.82 -3.99 -15.11
C GLU A 54 -18.94 -2.94 -15.80
N GLU A 55 -19.52 -1.78 -16.15
CA GLU A 55 -18.79 -0.68 -16.77
C GLU A 55 -17.72 -0.10 -15.84
N LEU A 56 -18.05 0.04 -14.56
CA LEU A 56 -17.09 0.48 -13.55
C LEU A 56 -15.91 -0.48 -13.45
N PHE A 57 -16.18 -1.80 -13.37
CA PHE A 57 -15.14 -2.79 -13.18
C PHE A 57 -14.28 -2.93 -14.44
N SER A 58 -14.88 -2.91 -15.63
CA SER A 58 -14.16 -2.87 -16.90
C SER A 58 -13.29 -1.61 -17.02
N PHE A 59 -13.80 -0.45 -16.58
CA PHE A 59 -13.03 0.77 -16.55
C PHE A 59 -11.84 0.68 -15.59
N LEU A 60 -12.05 0.14 -14.38
CA LEU A 60 -10.97 -0.06 -13.41
C LEU A 60 -9.93 -1.05 -13.93
N ALA A 61 -10.34 -2.14 -14.59
CA ALA A 61 -9.44 -3.11 -15.21
C ALA A 61 -8.58 -2.51 -16.34
N SER A 62 -9.06 -1.46 -17.01
CA SER A 62 -8.30 -0.77 -18.08
C SER A 62 -7.13 0.07 -17.56
N LYS A 63 -7.08 0.33 -16.25
CA LYS A 63 -6.01 1.12 -15.63
C LYS A 63 -4.82 0.25 -15.24
N HIS A 64 -3.65 0.87 -15.18
CA HIS A 64 -2.43 0.20 -14.74
C HIS A 64 -2.26 0.33 -13.22
N GLY A 65 -1.96 -0.79 -12.58
CA GLY A 65 -1.54 -0.86 -11.18
C GLY A 65 -1.86 -2.22 -10.55
N ASP A 66 -1.26 -2.49 -9.39
CA ASP A 66 -1.38 -3.77 -8.72
C ASP A 66 -2.84 -4.02 -8.26
N TYR A 67 -3.55 -2.97 -7.81
CA TYR A 67 -4.96 -3.10 -7.42
C TYR A 67 -5.89 -3.19 -8.63
N TYR A 68 -5.62 -2.42 -9.68
CA TYR A 68 -6.44 -2.41 -10.90
C TYR A 68 -6.43 -3.77 -11.61
N SER A 69 -5.30 -4.49 -11.56
CA SER A 69 -5.19 -5.85 -12.11
C SER A 69 -6.18 -6.85 -11.48
N CYS A 70 -6.65 -6.60 -10.26
CA CYS A 70 -7.64 -7.47 -9.61
C CYS A 70 -9.03 -7.38 -10.25
N PHE A 71 -9.30 -6.34 -11.04
CA PHE A 71 -10.59 -6.10 -11.70
C PHE A 71 -10.70 -6.75 -13.09
N GLU A 72 -9.63 -7.35 -13.60
CA GLU A 72 -9.68 -8.16 -14.82
C GLU A 72 -10.47 -9.45 -14.54
N THR A 73 -11.74 -9.51 -14.95
CA THR A 73 -12.61 -10.69 -14.78
C THR A 73 -13.37 -10.99 -16.08
N SER A 74 -13.67 -12.27 -16.27
CA SER A 74 -14.49 -12.78 -17.37
C SER A 74 -15.70 -13.58 -16.86
N GLY A 75 -15.92 -13.58 -15.54
CA GLY A 75 -16.99 -14.33 -14.88
C GLY A 75 -18.31 -13.56 -14.80
N ALA A 76 -19.40 -14.31 -14.61
CA ALA A 76 -20.74 -13.73 -14.45
C ALA A 76 -20.97 -13.07 -13.07
N ASP A 77 -20.19 -13.45 -12.04
CA ASP A 77 -20.23 -12.84 -10.70
C ASP A 77 -18.95 -12.03 -10.45
N LEU A 78 -18.96 -10.80 -10.98
CA LEU A 78 -17.83 -9.88 -10.94
C LEU A 78 -17.39 -9.58 -9.49
N THR A 79 -18.34 -9.33 -8.60
CA THR A 79 -18.03 -8.93 -7.21
C THR A 79 -17.33 -10.04 -6.43
N SER A 80 -17.80 -11.27 -6.58
CA SER A 80 -17.20 -12.44 -5.93
C SER A 80 -15.79 -12.72 -6.46
N GLU A 81 -15.62 -12.74 -7.79
CA GLU A 81 -14.32 -13.04 -8.40
C GLU A 81 -13.27 -11.98 -8.04
N VAL A 82 -13.61 -10.70 -8.15
CA VAL A 82 -12.71 -9.59 -7.81
C VAL A 82 -12.37 -9.62 -6.32
N SER A 83 -13.35 -9.81 -5.43
CA SER A 83 -13.09 -9.90 -3.99
C SER A 83 -12.14 -11.05 -3.64
N GLN A 84 -12.26 -12.21 -4.31
CA GLN A 84 -11.38 -13.35 -4.10
C GLN A 84 -9.96 -13.08 -4.59
N LYS A 85 -9.81 -12.45 -5.76
CA LYS A 85 -8.49 -12.03 -6.28
C LYS A 85 -7.78 -11.07 -5.34
N ILE A 86 -8.52 -10.09 -4.81
CA ILE A 86 -7.99 -9.14 -3.83
C ILE A 86 -7.53 -9.87 -2.57
N ARG A 87 -8.35 -10.76 -1.98
CA ARG A 87 -7.97 -11.54 -0.78
C ARG A 87 -6.74 -12.42 -1.00
N ALA A 88 -6.59 -13.01 -2.19
CA ALA A 88 -5.45 -13.84 -2.53
C ALA A 88 -4.15 -13.04 -2.75
N SER A 89 -4.25 -11.72 -2.94
CA SER A 89 -3.11 -10.85 -3.22
C SER A 89 -2.22 -10.59 -1.99
N SER A 90 -1.06 -9.98 -2.23
CA SER A 90 -0.17 -9.42 -1.21
C SER A 90 -0.31 -7.89 -1.09
N LEU A 91 -1.51 -7.36 -1.38
CA LEU A 91 -1.80 -5.94 -1.32
C LEU A 91 -2.07 -5.51 0.13
N GLU A 92 -1.81 -4.23 0.41
CA GLU A 92 -2.14 -3.62 1.69
C GLU A 92 -3.66 -3.42 1.78
N MET A 93 -4.25 -3.54 2.97
CA MET A 93 -5.71 -3.38 3.18
C MET A 93 -6.59 -4.20 2.22
N LYS A 94 -6.09 -5.36 1.80
CA LYS A 94 -6.78 -6.23 0.85
C LYS A 94 -8.11 -6.76 1.40
N ASP A 95 -8.19 -7.02 2.69
CA ASP A 95 -9.40 -7.59 3.30
C ASP A 95 -10.51 -6.53 3.35
N GLU A 96 -10.17 -5.30 3.75
CA GLU A 96 -11.09 -4.16 3.76
C GLU A 96 -11.61 -3.83 2.36
N LEU A 97 -10.73 -3.84 1.35
CA LEU A 97 -11.13 -3.63 -0.03
C LEU A 97 -11.99 -4.80 -0.54
N ALA A 98 -11.61 -6.05 -0.28
CA ALA A 98 -12.36 -7.21 -0.72
C ALA A 98 -13.76 -7.25 -0.11
N ASP A 99 -13.90 -6.93 1.18
CA ASP A 99 -15.19 -6.85 1.86
C ASP A 99 -16.05 -5.73 1.26
N HIS A 100 -15.45 -4.57 0.98
CA HIS A 100 -16.15 -3.48 0.29
C HIS A 100 -16.67 -3.88 -1.09
N ILE A 101 -15.86 -4.60 -1.88
CA ILE A 101 -16.24 -5.08 -3.21
C ILE A 101 -17.27 -6.22 -3.16
N ALA A 102 -17.19 -7.13 -2.19
CA ALA A 102 -18.16 -8.20 -2.03
C ALA A 102 -19.57 -7.69 -1.66
N GLU A 103 -19.64 -6.51 -1.04
CA GLU A 103 -20.89 -5.85 -0.69
C GLU A 103 -21.42 -4.89 -1.76
N PHE A 104 -20.69 -4.70 -2.86
CA PHE A 104 -21.04 -3.75 -3.90
C PHE A 104 -22.41 -4.08 -4.50
N GLY A 105 -23.30 -3.09 -4.56
CA GLY A 105 -24.67 -3.26 -5.08
C GLY A 105 -25.67 -3.90 -4.09
N ARG A 106 -25.26 -4.24 -2.85
CA ARG A 106 -26.17 -4.73 -1.81
C ARG A 106 -26.90 -3.62 -1.05
N THR A 107 -26.47 -2.37 -1.22
CA THR A 107 -27.08 -1.18 -0.59
C THR A 107 -27.56 -0.19 -1.64
N THR A 108 -28.34 0.80 -1.21
CA THR A 108 -28.68 1.96 -2.05
C THR A 108 -27.41 2.72 -2.47
N LEU A 109 -27.52 3.54 -3.51
CA LEU A 109 -26.41 4.37 -3.99
C LEU A 109 -25.81 5.23 -2.87
N ASP A 110 -26.66 5.90 -2.08
CA ASP A 110 -26.21 6.70 -0.92
C ASP A 110 -25.49 5.85 0.13
N GLY A 111 -25.97 4.63 0.37
CA GLY A 111 -25.32 3.67 1.26
C GLY A 111 -23.95 3.25 0.73
N GLN A 112 -23.84 2.99 -0.57
CA GLN A 112 -22.58 2.63 -1.22
C GLN A 112 -21.59 3.79 -1.17
N LEU A 113 -22.01 5.01 -1.53
CA LEU A 113 -21.18 6.21 -1.46
C LEU A 113 -20.66 6.45 -0.04
N LYS A 114 -21.51 6.29 0.98
CA LYS A 114 -21.08 6.42 2.38
C LYS A 114 -20.05 5.35 2.78
N LYS A 115 -20.23 4.10 2.36
CA LYS A 115 -19.24 3.03 2.58
C LYS A 115 -17.92 3.31 1.86
N THR A 116 -17.97 3.77 0.62
CA THR A 116 -16.79 4.15 -0.17
C THR A 116 -16.04 5.31 0.48
N SER A 117 -16.76 6.34 0.93
CA SER A 117 -16.19 7.49 1.64
C SER A 117 -15.54 7.07 2.97
N MET A 118 -16.18 6.16 3.73
CA MET A 118 -15.61 5.62 4.95
C MET A 118 -14.32 4.83 4.68
N LEU A 119 -14.31 3.96 3.68
CA LEU A 119 -13.10 3.25 3.27
C LEU A 119 -12.00 4.23 2.85
N ARG A 120 -12.35 5.28 2.10
CA ARG A 120 -11.41 6.33 1.70
C ARG A 120 -10.76 7.02 2.89
N CYS A 121 -11.53 7.36 3.93
CA CYS A 121 -10.99 7.91 5.18
C CYS A 121 -10.01 6.94 5.85
N ILE A 122 -10.37 5.66 5.97
CA ILE A 122 -9.51 4.64 6.59
C ILE A 122 -8.19 4.50 5.81
N VAL A 123 -8.26 4.46 4.48
CA VAL A 123 -7.07 4.38 3.61
C VAL A 123 -6.22 5.64 3.74
N SER A 124 -6.85 6.82 3.80
CA SER A 124 -6.15 8.10 4.00
C SER A 124 -5.41 8.14 5.33
N ASP A 125 -6.05 7.70 6.41
CA ASP A 125 -5.43 7.64 7.74
C ASP A 125 -4.29 6.62 7.79
N ALA A 126 -4.45 5.48 7.12
CA ALA A 126 -3.40 4.47 6.97
C ALA A 126 -2.21 5.02 6.18
N LEU A 127 -2.46 5.75 5.09
CA LEU A 127 -1.42 6.39 4.27
C LEU A 127 -0.66 7.46 5.07
N HIS A 128 -1.39 8.30 5.83
CA HIS A 128 -0.78 9.30 6.69
C HIS A 128 0.11 8.65 7.75
N SER A 129 -0.39 7.61 8.41
CA SER A 129 0.35 6.83 9.41
C SER A 129 1.60 6.17 8.81
N ALA A 130 1.51 5.63 7.59
CA ALA A 130 2.66 5.06 6.88
C ALA A 130 3.71 6.12 6.54
N GLY A 131 3.27 7.31 6.13
CA GLY A 131 4.14 8.47 5.89
C GLY A 131 4.91 8.89 7.14
N ASP A 132 4.22 9.02 8.27
CA ASP A 132 4.81 9.36 9.57
C ASP A 132 5.85 8.33 10.03
N ILE A 133 5.53 7.03 9.87
CA ILE A 133 6.46 5.94 10.20
C ILE A 133 7.70 6.02 9.32
N ARG A 134 7.54 6.25 8.02
CA ARG A 134 8.67 6.40 7.08
C ARG A 134 9.55 7.59 7.47
N GLU A 135 8.96 8.73 7.81
CA GLU A 135 9.71 9.91 8.19
C GLU A 135 10.50 9.68 9.49
N LYS A 136 9.85 9.11 10.52
CA LYS A 136 10.51 8.75 11.79
C LYS A 136 11.65 7.76 11.58
N ASN A 137 11.41 6.69 10.82
CA ASN A 137 12.42 5.67 10.56
C ASN A 137 13.58 6.21 9.72
N THR A 138 13.32 7.06 8.72
CA THR A 138 14.39 7.70 7.92
C THR A 138 15.29 8.58 8.80
N ARG A 139 14.71 9.32 9.75
CA ARG A 139 15.48 10.13 10.71
C ARG A 139 16.33 9.24 11.65
N LEU A 140 15.75 8.14 12.15
CA LEU A 140 16.46 7.17 12.99
C LEU A 140 17.62 6.48 12.24
N TYR A 141 17.40 6.02 11.01
CA TYR A 141 18.45 5.39 10.22
C TYR A 141 19.59 6.35 9.89
N ARG A 142 19.29 7.64 9.60
CA ARG A 142 20.31 8.67 9.43
C ARG A 142 21.12 8.92 10.71
N ALA A 143 20.44 9.00 11.85
CA ALA A 143 21.11 9.19 13.15
C ALA A 143 21.99 7.98 13.51
N ALA A 144 21.46 6.76 13.35
CA ALA A 144 22.20 5.53 13.62
C ALA A 144 23.43 5.38 12.70
N GLY A 145 23.31 5.71 11.41
CA GLY A 145 24.43 5.72 10.48
C GLY A 145 25.54 6.70 10.88
N PHE A 146 25.18 7.90 11.35
CA PHE A 146 26.15 8.87 11.86
C PHE A 146 26.85 8.36 13.14
N SER A 147 26.08 7.84 14.10
CA SER A 147 26.63 7.30 15.35
C SER A 147 27.54 6.11 15.12
N PHE A 148 27.17 5.19 14.22
CA PHE A 148 27.99 4.01 13.91
C PHE A 148 29.25 4.37 13.13
N GLY A 149 29.18 5.34 12.21
CA GLY A 149 30.34 5.89 11.51
C GLY A 149 31.33 6.59 12.45
N LEU A 150 30.83 7.24 13.50
CA LEU A 150 31.65 7.91 14.52
C LEU A 150 32.30 6.91 15.49
N LEU A 151 31.56 5.87 15.93
CA LEU A 151 32.09 4.73 16.72
C LEU A 151 33.15 3.93 15.95
N THR A 152 32.79 3.56 14.72
CA THR A 152 33.62 3.57 13.52
C THR A 152 35.04 4.10 13.65
N ALA A 153 35.12 5.40 13.37
CA ALA A 153 36.33 6.19 13.35
C ALA A 153 37.04 6.20 14.71
N MET A 154 36.31 6.28 15.84
CA MET A 154 36.91 6.23 17.18
C MET A 154 37.62 4.92 17.50
N LEU A 155 37.14 3.78 17.00
CA LEU A 155 37.79 2.47 17.18
C LEU A 155 38.99 2.25 16.25
N LEU A 156 39.12 3.07 15.20
CA LEU A 156 40.20 2.99 14.22
C LEU A 156 41.34 3.99 14.46
N ILE A 157 41.11 4.99 15.31
CA ILE A 157 42.13 5.87 15.91
C ILE A 157 42.76 5.16 17.10
#